data_AF-A0A3A4XKZ3-F1
#
_entry.id   AF-A0A3A4XKZ3-F1
#
_cell.length_a   1.000
_cell.length_b   1.000
_cell.length_c   1.000
_cell.angle_alpha   90.00
_cell.angle_beta   90.00
_cell.angle_gamma   90.00
#
_symmetry.space_group_name_H-M   'P 1'
#
loop_
_entity.id
_entity.type
_entity.pdbx_description
1 polymer ?
#
loop_
_entity_poly.entity_id
_entity_poly.type
_entity_poly.pdbx_seq_one_letter_code
_entity_poly.pdbx_strand_id
1 'polypeptide(L)'
;METDWESKDIEQLLADADELIQKITSDAIKDMQEEHRLRFEKSTRSLEMLKFEVQGKLEKNKAKKSSGAEGMHEAIQEIAKAMGDLKKYLS
;
A
#
# COMPACT_ATOMS: atom_id res chain seq x y z
N MET A 1 -27.72 51.78 11.08
CA MET A 1 -26.99 50.57 10.66
C MET A 1 -25.81 50.45 11.60
N GLU A 2 -26.07 49.84 12.76
CA GLU A 2 -25.02 49.49 13.72
C GLU A 2 -24.21 48.35 13.14
N THR A 3 -22.90 48.56 13.04
CA THR A 3 -21.95 47.53 12.66
C THR A 3 -21.78 46.59 13.85
N ASP A 4 -22.59 45.54 13.84
CA ASP A 4 -22.72 44.46 14.82
C ASP A 4 -21.48 43.54 14.85
N TRP A 5 -20.29 44.13 14.93
CA TRP A 5 -19.08 43.42 15.34
C TRP A 5 -19.03 43.49 16.86
N GLU A 6 -20.02 42.88 17.53
CA GLU A 6 -19.90 42.56 18.94
C GLU A 6 -18.56 41.85 19.11
N SER A 7 -17.70 42.49 19.88
CA SER A 7 -16.38 42.02 20.27
C SER A 7 -16.48 40.58 20.75
N LYS A 8 -16.28 39.63 19.83
CA LYS A 8 -16.09 38.22 20.14
C LYS A 8 -15.00 38.21 21.22
N ASP A 9 -15.36 37.76 22.41
CA ASP A 9 -14.45 37.77 23.55
C ASP A 9 -13.17 37.04 23.13
N ILE A 10 -12.00 37.60 23.48
CA ILE A 10 -10.71 37.06 23.02
C ILE A 10 -10.58 35.58 23.41
N GLU A 11 -11.20 35.19 24.53
CA GLU A 11 -11.30 33.82 24.98
C GLU A 11 -12.10 32.92 24.02
N GLN A 12 -13.22 33.41 23.47
CA GLN A 12 -14.00 32.69 22.47
C GLN A 12 -13.20 32.49 21.18
N LEU A 13 -12.45 33.51 20.75
CA LEU A 13 -11.61 33.41 19.56
C LEU A 13 -10.48 32.40 19.73
N LEU A 14 -9.88 32.33 20.92
CA LEU A 14 -8.85 31.35 21.25
C LEU A 14 -9.43 29.93 21.32
N ALA A 15 -10.60 29.75 21.92
CA ALA A 15 -11.29 28.47 21.96
C ALA A 15 -11.66 27.96 20.55
N ASP A 16 -12.18 28.84 19.70
CA ASP A 16 -12.49 28.52 18.30
C ASP A 16 -11.21 28.13 17.52
N ALA A 17 -10.08 28.78 17.80
CA ALA A 17 -8.79 28.47 17.19
C ALA A 17 -8.25 27.10 17.63
N ASP A 18 -8.36 26.77 18.92
CA ASP A 18 -7.95 25.46 19.45
C ASP A 18 -8.81 24.33 18.86
N GLU A 19 -10.12 24.53 18.73
CA GLU A 19 -11.01 23.56 18.07
C GLU A 19 -10.60 23.34 16.61
N LEU A 20 -10.27 24.42 15.89
CA LEU A 20 -9.82 24.33 14.50
C LEU A 20 -8.49 23.57 14.38
N ILE A 21 -7.54 23.79 15.29
CA ILE A 21 -6.26 23.06 15.33
C ILE A 21 -6.51 21.56 15.55
N GLN A 22 -7.39 21.21 16.49
CA GLN A 22 -7.74 19.80 16.75
C GLN A 22 -8.36 19.15 15.52
N LYS A 23 -9.28 19.84 14.84
CA LYS A 23 -9.94 19.35 13.63
C LYS A 23 -8.95 19.11 12.50
N ILE A 24 -8.08 20.09 12.21
CA ILE A 24 -7.05 19.97 11.17
C ILE A 24 -6.11 18.79 11.48
N THR A 25 -5.72 18.64 12.76
CA THR A 25 -4.84 17.55 13.18
C THR A 25 -5.51 16.18 12.99
N SER A 26 -6.78 16.06 13.37
CA SER A 26 -7.57 14.84 13.21
C SER A 26 -7.72 14.46 11.73
N ASP A 27 -8.07 15.44 10.88
CA ASP A 27 -8.23 15.22 9.44
C ASP A 27 -6.90 14.81 8.78
N ALA A 28 -5.79 15.47 9.14
CA ALA A 28 -4.46 15.11 8.65
C ALA A 28 -4.05 13.68 9.03
N ILE A 29 -4.32 13.25 10.28
CA ILE A 29 -4.05 11.87 10.71
C ILE A 29 -4.88 10.87 9.89
N LYS A 30 -6.15 11.17 9.64
CA LYS A 30 -7.04 10.31 8.86
C LYS A 30 -6.57 10.18 7.41
N ASP A 31 -6.18 11.29 6.78
CA ASP A 31 -5.66 11.30 5.42
C ASP A 31 -4.35 10.49 5.30
N MET A 32 -3.44 10.62 6.28
CA MET A 32 -2.23 9.81 6.34
C MET A 32 -2.55 8.31 6.46
N GLN A 33 -3.50 7.94 7.32
CA GLN A 33 -3.92 6.55 7.49
C GLN A 33 -4.53 5.97 6.21
N GLU A 34 -5.35 6.75 5.51
CA GLU A 34 -5.96 6.35 4.25
C GLU A 34 -4.90 6.18 3.14
N GLU A 35 -3.94 7.09 3.03
CA GLU A 35 -2.82 6.96 2.09
C GLU A 35 -1.98 5.70 2.39
N HIS A 36 -1.72 5.43 3.67
CA HIS A 36 -1.05 4.20 4.10
C HIS A 36 -1.85 2.94 3.74
N ARG A 37 -3.18 2.95 3.94
CA ARG A 37 -4.07 1.85 3.58
C ARG A 37 -4.03 1.57 2.08
N LEU A 38 -4.11 2.62 1.24
CA LEU A 38 -4.05 2.50 -0.21
C LEU A 38 -2.70 1.94 -0.69
N ARG A 39 -1.59 2.40 -0.10
CA ARG A 39 -0.25 1.85 -0.39
C ARG A 39 -0.14 0.38 -0.02
N PHE A 40 -0.71 -0.02 1.12
CA PHE A 40 -0.72 -1.42 1.54
C PHE A 40 -1.59 -2.30 0.65
N GLU A 41 -2.77 -1.82 0.23
CA GLU A 41 -3.65 -2.52 -0.69
C GLU A 41 -2.97 -2.75 -2.06
N LYS A 42 -2.31 -1.72 -2.60
CA LYS A 42 -1.55 -1.83 -3.85
C LYS A 42 -0.44 -2.89 -3.73
N SER A 43 0.30 -2.87 -2.62
CA SER A 43 1.37 -3.85 -2.37
C SER A 43 0.82 -5.27 -2.24
N THR A 44 -0.31 -5.44 -1.57
CA THR A 44 -1.00 -6.74 -1.43
C THR A 44 -1.47 -7.26 -2.79
N ARG A 45 -2.11 -6.42 -3.61
CA ARG A 45 -2.53 -6.79 -4.98
C ARG A 45 -1.36 -7.19 -5.87
N SER A 46 -0.23 -6.48 -5.77
CA SER A 46 1.01 -6.85 -6.47
C SER A 46 1.55 -8.22 -6.03
N LEU A 47 1.51 -8.53 -4.73
CA LEU A 47 1.92 -9.84 -4.20
C LEU A 47 0.96 -10.96 -4.65
N GLU A 48 -0.34 -10.70 -4.71
CA GLU A 48 -1.32 -11.66 -5.23
C GLU A 48 -1.10 -11.96 -6.71
N MET A 49 -0.89 -10.94 -7.55
CA MET A 49 -0.56 -11.14 -8.97
C MET A 49 0.71 -11.97 -9.14
N LEU A 50 1.74 -11.70 -8.34
CA LEU A 50 2.97 -12.48 -8.36
C LEU A 50 2.72 -13.93 -7.95
N LYS A 51 1.93 -14.17 -6.90
CA LYS A 51 1.56 -15.52 -6.48
C LYS A 51 0.89 -16.27 -7.63
N PHE A 52 -0.04 -15.64 -8.34
CA PHE A 52 -0.68 -16.23 -9.51
C PHE A 52 0.31 -16.51 -10.65
N GLU A 53 1.24 -15.60 -10.93
CA GLU A 53 2.24 -15.78 -11.99
C GLU A 53 3.23 -16.90 -11.67
N VAL A 54 3.71 -16.96 -10.42
CA VAL A 54 4.60 -18.03 -9.95
C VAL A 54 3.88 -19.36 -9.94
N GLN A 55 2.62 -19.42 -9.49
CA GLN A 55 1.81 -20.64 -9.57
C GLN A 55 1.60 -21.08 -11.03
N GLY A 56 1.28 -20.15 -11.93
CA GLY A 56 1.13 -20.45 -13.36
C GLY A 56 2.42 -20.98 -14.01
N LYS A 57 3.57 -20.41 -13.65
CA LYS A 57 4.90 -20.90 -14.07
C LYS A 57 5.21 -22.28 -13.48
N LEU A 58 4.87 -22.51 -12.21
CA LEU A 58 5.08 -23.79 -11.54
C LEU A 58 4.20 -24.91 -12.10
N GLU A 59 2.95 -24.63 -12.45
CA GLU A 59 2.06 -25.60 -13.12
C GLU A 59 2.54 -25.90 -14.56
N LYS A 60 2.99 -24.90 -15.31
CA LYS A 60 3.65 -25.13 -16.62
C LYS A 60 4.93 -25.97 -16.48
N ASN A 61 5.71 -25.73 -15.43
CA ASN A 61 6.92 -26.52 -15.17
C ASN A 61 6.63 -27.94 -14.66
N LYS A 62 5.56 -28.15 -13.88
CA LYS A 62 5.09 -29.50 -13.56
C LYS A 62 4.70 -30.28 -14.81
N ALA A 63 4.05 -29.63 -15.78
CA ALA A 63 3.74 -30.24 -17.07
C ALA A 63 5.02 -30.60 -17.88
N LYS A 64 6.10 -29.81 -17.77
CA LYS A 64 7.43 -30.12 -18.35
C LYS A 64 8.23 -31.18 -17.58
N LYS A 65 8.05 -31.28 -16.26
CA LYS A 65 8.78 -32.18 -15.34
C LYS A 65 8.46 -33.67 -15.47
N SER A 66 7.59 -34.09 -16.41
CA SER A 66 7.49 -35.51 -16.79
C SER A 66 8.76 -36.04 -17.48
N SER A 67 9.76 -35.18 -17.74
CA SER A 67 11.02 -35.50 -18.42
C SER A 67 12.26 -35.20 -17.56
N GLY A 68 12.79 -36.20 -16.83
CA GLY A 68 14.20 -36.28 -16.40
C GLY A 68 14.74 -35.31 -15.32
N ALA A 69 15.98 -35.58 -14.87
CA ALA A 69 16.69 -34.83 -13.81
C ALA A 69 17.03 -33.38 -14.20
N GLU A 70 17.17 -33.09 -15.51
CA GLU A 70 17.36 -31.73 -16.05
C GLU A 70 16.21 -30.79 -15.68
N GLY A 71 14.97 -31.28 -15.71
CA GLY A 71 13.77 -30.47 -15.44
C GLY A 71 13.65 -29.99 -13.98
N MET A 72 14.36 -30.62 -13.03
CA MET A 72 14.43 -30.12 -11.65
C MET A 72 15.37 -28.93 -11.52
N HIS A 73 16.50 -28.91 -12.24
CA HIS A 73 17.45 -27.80 -12.22
C HIS A 73 16.85 -26.54 -12.87
N GLU A 74 16.18 -26.69 -14.01
CA GLU A 74 15.45 -25.58 -14.66
C GLU A 74 14.39 -24.94 -13.76
N ALA A 75 13.62 -25.75 -13.03
CA ALA A 75 12.59 -25.22 -12.14
C ALA A 75 13.16 -24.42 -10.97
N ILE A 76 14.33 -24.79 -10.44
CA ILE A 76 15.00 -24.03 -9.39
C ILE A 76 15.51 -22.69 -9.94
N GLN A 77 16.07 -22.68 -11.15
CA GLN A 77 16.51 -21.45 -11.81
C GLN A 77 15.33 -20.50 -12.10
N GLU A 78 14.19 -21.03 -12.54
CA GLU A 78 13.00 -20.21 -12.78
C GLU A 78 12.42 -19.61 -11.50
N ILE A 79 12.42 -20.35 -10.39
CA ILE A 79 12.02 -19.83 -9.07
C ILE A 79 12.98 -18.72 -8.63
N ALA A 80 14.29 -18.94 -8.72
CA ALA A 80 15.30 -17.94 -8.36
C ALA A 80 15.15 -16.65 -9.19
N LYS A 81 14.85 -16.79 -10.49
CA LYS A 81 14.57 -15.66 -11.39
C LYS A 81 13.30 -14.91 -10.99
N ALA A 82 12.21 -15.62 -10.73
CA ALA A 82 10.96 -15.00 -10.29
C ALA A 82 11.10 -14.25 -8.96
N MET A 83 11.89 -14.77 -8.02
CA MET A 83 12.23 -14.07 -6.77
C MET A 83 13.12 -12.84 -7.01
N GLY A 84 14.06 -12.91 -7.95
CA GLY A 84 14.88 -11.77 -8.35
C GLY A 84 14.07 -10.64 -8.99
N ASP A 85 13.07 -10.98 -9.80
CA ASP A 85 12.17 -10.00 -10.40
C ASP A 85 11.21 -9.40 -9.36
N LEU A 86 10.73 -10.20 -8.40
CA LEU A 86 9.96 -9.69 -7.24
C LEU A 86 10.73 -8.60 -6.49
N LYS A 87 12.02 -8.79 -6.22
CA LYS A 87 12.84 -7.81 -5.52
C LYS A 87 12.83 -6.44 -6.23
N LYS A 88 12.77 -6.42 -7.56
CA LYS A 88 12.71 -5.18 -8.36
C LYS A 88 11.38 -4.45 -8.26
N TYR A 89 10.28 -5.16 -8.06
CA TYR A 89 8.95 -4.55 -7.88
C TYR A 89 8.71 -4.02 -6.46
N LEU A 90 9.49 -4.50 -5.49
CA LEU A 90 9.42 -4.08 -4.09
C LEU A 90 10.47 -3.02 -3.70
N SER A 91 11.38 -2.65 -4.62
CA SER A 91 12.38 -1.58 -4.45
C SER A 91 11.93 -0.31 -5.17
#